data_AF-A0A193KZS1-F1
#
_entry.id   AF-A0A193KZS1-F1
#
_cell.length_a   1.000
_cell.length_b   1.000
_cell.length_c   1.000
_cell.angle_alpha   90.00
_cell.angle_beta   90.00
_cell.angle_gamma   90.00
#
_symmetry.space_group_name_H-M   'P 1'
#
loop_
_entity.id
_entity.type
_entity.pdbx_description
1 polymer ?
#
loop_
_entity_poly.entity_id
_entity_poly.type
_entity_poly.pdbx_seq_one_letter_code
_entity_poly.pdbx_strand_id
1 'polypeptide(L)'
;MAVQTQTQTDTFAALRDCFAADLAALIGDQAQRDDTPNAFIDLVEEVRDVLGASSIGAWQDASEDLDRAASHLADALTGVDGDQRSLLAWARTHLRDGIATAS
;
A
#
# COMPACT_ATOMS: atom_id res chain seq x y z
N MET A 1 7.18 -16.42 -22.09
CA MET A 1 6.14 -15.58 -21.46
C MET A 1 6.81 -14.61 -20.48
N ALA A 2 7.52 -13.57 -20.96
CA ALA A 2 8.33 -12.68 -20.11
C ALA A 2 7.75 -11.25 -19.94
N VAL A 3 6.74 -10.88 -20.74
CA VAL A 3 6.14 -9.53 -20.73
C VAL A 3 5.24 -9.28 -19.51
N GLN A 4 4.63 -10.33 -18.97
CA GLN A 4 3.64 -10.20 -17.89
C GLN A 4 4.31 -9.84 -16.56
N THR A 5 5.48 -10.41 -16.26
CA THR A 5 6.21 -10.15 -15.01
C THR A 5 6.85 -8.75 -14.97
N GLN A 6 7.35 -8.25 -16.11
CA GLN A 6 7.87 -6.88 -16.21
C GLN A 6 6.78 -5.83 -15.98
N THR A 7 5.69 -5.90 -16.74
CA THR A 7 4.57 -4.92 -16.63
C THR A 7 3.99 -4.85 -15.21
N GLN A 8 4.01 -5.96 -14.46
CA GLN A 8 3.52 -6.01 -13.08
C GLN A 8 4.48 -5.35 -12.09
N THR A 9 5.78 -5.58 -12.25
CA THR A 9 6.82 -4.90 -11.45
C THR A 9 6.76 -3.39 -11.66
N ASP A 10 6.57 -2.94 -12.92
CA ASP A 10 6.37 -1.53 -13.25
C ASP A 10 5.11 -0.94 -12.60
N THR A 11 4.02 -1.72 -12.52
CA THR A 11 2.76 -1.26 -11.88
C THR A 11 2.92 -1.10 -10.37
N PHE A 12 3.60 -2.05 -9.71
CA PHE A 12 3.87 -1.97 -8.27
C PHE A 12 4.78 -0.78 -7.96
N ALA A 13 5.85 -0.58 -8.75
CA ALA A 13 6.74 0.57 -8.60
C ALA A 13 5.97 1.90 -8.77
N ALA A 14 5.09 2.00 -9.76
CA ALA A 14 4.26 3.20 -9.96
C ALA A 14 3.29 3.46 -8.79
N LEU A 15 2.70 2.41 -8.19
CA LEU A 15 1.86 2.55 -6.99
C LEU A 15 2.67 3.06 -5.81
N ARG A 16 3.82 2.45 -5.56
CA ARG A 16 4.73 2.85 -4.50
C ARG A 16 5.15 4.31 -4.68
N ASP A 17 5.64 4.72 -5.84
CA ASP A 17 6.03 6.11 -6.09
C ASP A 17 4.88 7.11 -5.89
N CYS A 18 3.65 6.73 -6.25
CA CYS A 18 2.47 7.58 -6.03
C CYS A 18 2.05 7.72 -4.57
N PHE A 19 2.19 6.67 -3.75
CA PHE A 19 1.59 6.64 -2.40
C PHE A 19 2.61 6.65 -1.27
N ALA A 20 3.85 6.22 -1.49
CA ALA A 20 4.86 6.13 -0.43
C ALA A 20 5.13 7.49 0.21
N ALA A 21 5.16 8.57 -0.58
CA ALA A 21 5.36 9.93 -0.06
C ALA A 21 4.21 10.40 0.83
N ASP A 22 2.95 10.19 0.40
CA ASP A 22 1.77 10.55 1.18
C ASP A 22 1.65 9.73 2.46
N LEU A 23 1.89 8.42 2.37
CA LEU A 23 1.91 7.52 3.53
C LEU A 23 3.00 7.89 4.53
N ALA A 24 4.21 8.15 4.06
CA ALA A 24 5.32 8.57 4.91
C ALA A 24 5.02 9.93 5.56
N ALA A 25 4.38 10.86 4.84
CA ALA A 25 3.94 12.13 5.39
C ALA A 25 2.89 11.98 6.50
N LEU A 26 1.99 10.99 6.42
CA LEU A 26 0.97 10.73 7.46
C LEU A 26 1.59 10.36 8.80
N ILE A 27 2.69 9.61 8.80
CA ILE A 27 3.42 9.22 10.03
C ILE A 27 4.61 10.13 10.33
N GLY A 28 4.86 11.15 9.52
CA GLY A 28 6.02 12.04 9.64
C GLY A 28 7.36 11.34 9.41
N ASP A 29 7.34 10.20 8.73
CA ASP A 29 8.54 9.43 8.43
C ASP A 29 9.20 9.97 7.15
N GLN A 30 10.51 10.20 7.19
CA GLN A 30 11.32 10.58 6.02
C GLN A 30 12.29 9.46 5.63
N ALA A 31 12.12 8.24 6.17
CA ALA A 31 13.07 7.19 5.92
C ALA A 31 13.06 6.84 4.43
N GLN A 32 14.24 6.91 3.82
CA GLN A 32 14.51 6.41 2.48
C GLN A 32 14.36 4.87 2.52
N ARG A 33 13.12 4.40 2.52
CA ARG A 33 12.79 2.97 2.53
C ARG A 33 13.25 2.36 1.21
N ASP A 34 13.74 1.13 1.30
CA ASP A 34 14.20 0.37 0.15
C ASP A 34 13.17 0.34 -0.98
N ASP A 35 13.65 0.30 -2.22
CA ASP A 35 12.82 0.24 -3.42
C ASP A 35 12.09 -1.12 -3.61
N THR A 36 12.02 -1.95 -2.58
CA THR A 36 11.46 -3.29 -2.69
C THR A 36 9.94 -3.29 -2.44
N PRO A 37 9.19 -4.22 -3.08
CA PRO A 37 7.76 -4.36 -2.82
C PRO A 37 7.43 -4.64 -1.35
N ASN A 38 8.28 -5.41 -0.66
CA ASN A 38 8.16 -5.67 0.77
C ASN A 38 8.27 -4.38 1.58
N ALA A 39 9.29 -3.56 1.34
CA ALA A 39 9.46 -2.31 2.07
C ALA A 39 8.27 -1.34 1.91
N PHE A 40 7.57 -1.38 0.77
CA PHE A 40 6.32 -0.63 0.60
C PHE A 40 5.17 -1.21 1.43
N ILE A 41 5.05 -2.55 1.52
CA ILE A 41 4.05 -3.19 2.38
C ILE A 41 4.35 -2.87 3.85
N ASP A 42 5.61 -2.99 4.28
CA ASP A 42 6.05 -2.63 5.64
C ASP A 42 5.68 -1.17 5.98
N LEU A 43 5.84 -0.24 5.03
CA LEU A 43 5.40 1.16 5.20
C LEU A 43 3.88 1.26 5.42
N VAL A 44 3.08 0.59 4.60
CA VAL A 44 1.61 0.61 4.73
C VAL A 44 1.18 0.04 6.08
N GLU A 45 1.80 -1.05 6.51
CA GLU A 45 1.53 -1.66 7.83
C GLU A 45 1.93 -0.76 8.99
N GLU A 46 3.06 -0.06 8.90
CA GLU A 46 3.48 0.89 9.92
C GLU A 46 2.50 2.08 10.02
N VAL A 47 2.05 2.59 8.87
CA VAL A 47 1.06 3.69 8.82
C VAL A 47 -0.28 3.23 9.38
N ARG A 48 -0.73 2.01 9.04
CA ARG A 48 -1.90 1.38 9.66
C ARG A 48 -1.76 1.34 11.17
N ASP A 49 -0.63 0.86 11.70
CA ASP A 49 -0.44 0.69 13.14
C ASP A 49 -0.47 2.06 13.86
N VAL A 50 0.14 3.09 13.28
CA VAL A 50 0.10 4.47 13.82
C VAL A 50 -1.32 5.04 13.79
N LEU A 51 -2.03 4.88 12.68
CA LEU A 51 -3.41 5.37 12.53
C LEU A 51 -4.39 4.61 13.44
N GLY A 52 -4.25 3.29 13.55
CA GLY A 52 -5.08 2.44 14.40
C GLY A 52 -4.82 2.63 15.90
N ALA A 53 -3.59 3.02 16.28
CA ALA A 53 -3.27 3.42 17.65
C ALA A 53 -3.88 4.79 18.03
N SER A 54 -4.36 5.55 17.05
CA SER A 54 -4.99 6.84 17.30
C SER A 54 -6.43 6.69 17.82
N SER A 55 -6.86 7.67 18.61
CA SER A 55 -8.24 7.76 19.12
C SER A 55 -9.16 8.54 18.17
N ILE A 56 -8.67 8.89 16.98
CA ILE A 56 -9.41 9.61 15.95
C ILE A 56 -10.15 8.57 15.12
N GLY A 57 -11.49 8.58 15.15
CA GLY A 57 -12.31 7.60 14.42
C GLY A 57 -11.99 7.53 12.92
N ALA A 58 -11.75 8.67 12.27
CA ALA A 58 -11.34 8.70 10.87
C ALA A 58 -9.98 8.01 10.62
N TRP A 59 -9.05 8.08 11.57
CA TRP A 59 -7.77 7.38 11.44
C TRP A 59 -7.92 5.88 11.66
N GLN A 60 -8.85 5.45 12.50
CA GLN A 60 -9.19 4.04 12.64
C GLN A 60 -9.79 3.48 11.35
N ASP A 61 -10.75 4.19 10.75
CA ASP A 61 -11.31 3.81 9.44
C ASP A 61 -10.21 3.75 8.37
N ALA A 62 -9.33 4.75 8.33
CA ALA A 62 -8.18 4.76 7.42
C ALA A 62 -7.24 3.57 7.64
N SER A 63 -7.03 3.16 8.90
CA SER A 63 -6.21 1.99 9.23
C SER A 63 -6.81 0.69 8.66
N GLU A 64 -8.13 0.52 8.72
CA GLU A 64 -8.79 -0.66 8.14
C GLU A 64 -8.63 -0.73 6.62
N ASP A 65 -8.71 0.42 5.94
CA ASP A 65 -8.45 0.48 4.51
C ASP A 65 -6.99 0.17 4.17
N LEU A 66 -6.04 0.70 4.94
CA LEU A 66 -4.62 0.38 4.75
C LEU A 66 -4.29 -1.09 5.04
N ASP A 67 -4.96 -1.72 6.01
CA ASP A 67 -4.82 -3.15 6.29
C ASP A 67 -5.26 -4.03 5.11
N ARG A 68 -6.40 -3.67 4.49
CA ARG A 68 -6.89 -4.34 3.27
C ARG A 68 -5.94 -4.12 2.10
N ALA A 69 -5.41 -2.89 1.96
CA ALA A 69 -4.43 -2.60 0.94
C ALA A 69 -3.16 -3.46 1.09
N ALA A 70 -2.60 -3.54 2.31
CA ALA A 70 -1.42 -4.35 2.61
C ALA A 70 -1.67 -5.84 2.30
N SER A 71 -2.82 -6.37 2.70
CA SER A 71 -3.23 -7.74 2.40
C SER A 71 -3.27 -8.01 0.89
N HIS A 72 -3.90 -7.13 0.11
CA HIS A 72 -3.95 -7.25 -1.35
C HIS A 72 -2.58 -7.12 -2.02
N LEU A 73 -1.68 -6.27 -1.51
CA LEU A 73 -0.31 -6.15 -2.00
C LEU A 73 0.50 -7.42 -1.73
N ALA A 74 0.37 -8.00 -0.53
CA ALA A 74 1.02 -9.25 -0.16
C ALA A 74 0.49 -10.44 -0.98
N ASP A 75 -0.83 -10.53 -1.16
CA ASP A 75 -1.45 -11.51 -2.05
C ASP A 75 -1.01 -11.31 -3.51
N ALA A 76 -0.85 -10.06 -3.96
CA ALA A 76 -0.35 -9.77 -5.30
C ALA A 76 1.10 -10.23 -5.50
N LEU A 77 1.93 -10.25 -4.44
CA LEU A 77 3.32 -10.73 -4.51
C LEU A 77 3.44 -12.26 -4.47
N THR A 78 2.48 -12.93 -3.84
CA THR A 78 2.52 -14.39 -3.64
C THR A 78 1.57 -15.16 -4.56
N GLY A 79 0.63 -14.46 -5.20
CA GLY A 79 -0.42 -15.01 -6.04
C GLY A 79 0.01 -15.37 -7.47
N VAL A 80 -0.86 -16.11 -8.15
CA VAL A 80 -0.68 -16.52 -9.56
C VAL A 80 -1.12 -15.36 -10.49
N ASP A 81 -0.37 -15.09 -11.56
CA ASP A 81 -0.47 -13.92 -12.46
C ASP A 81 -1.90 -13.47 -12.90
N GLY A 82 -2.91 -14.35 -12.83
CA GLY A 82 -4.29 -14.05 -13.20
C GLY A 82 -5.00 -13.08 -12.25
N ASP A 83 -4.76 -13.20 -10.95
CA ASP A 83 -5.47 -12.42 -9.91
C ASP A 83 -4.68 -11.18 -9.47
N GLN A 84 -3.37 -11.16 -9.75
CA GLN A 84 -2.45 -10.10 -9.32
C GLN A 84 -2.86 -8.70 -9.83
N ARG A 85 -3.33 -8.60 -11.08
CA ARG A 85 -3.80 -7.31 -11.64
C ARG A 85 -5.02 -6.75 -10.91
N SER A 86 -5.95 -7.63 -10.56
CA SER A 86 -7.14 -7.28 -9.78
C SER A 86 -6.71 -6.85 -8.38
N LEU A 87 -5.85 -7.63 -7.72
CA LEU A 87 -5.33 -7.34 -6.39
C LEU A 87 -4.62 -5.98 -6.33
N LEU A 88 -3.80 -5.63 -7.32
CA LEU A 88 -3.15 -4.32 -7.40
C LEU A 88 -4.16 -3.17 -7.60
N ALA A 89 -5.24 -3.39 -8.35
CA ALA A 89 -6.30 -2.40 -8.51
C ALA A 89 -7.10 -2.19 -7.21
N TRP A 90 -7.38 -3.26 -6.47
CA TRP A 90 -8.00 -3.19 -5.15
C TRP A 90 -7.09 -2.49 -4.15
N ALA A 91 -5.82 -2.87 -4.08
CA ALA A 91 -4.82 -2.22 -3.23
C ALA A 91 -4.74 -0.72 -3.50
N ARG A 92 -4.68 -0.30 -4.77
CA ARG A 92 -4.69 1.11 -5.15
C ARG A 92 -5.91 1.87 -4.62
N THR A 93 -7.08 1.23 -4.66
CA THR A 93 -8.34 1.86 -4.26
C THR A 93 -8.35 2.07 -2.74
N HIS A 94 -8.01 1.03 -1.98
CA HIS A 94 -7.90 1.11 -0.53
C HIS A 94 -6.79 2.06 -0.05
N LEU A 95 -5.63 2.11 -0.71
CA LEU A 95 -4.58 3.10 -0.42
C LEU A 95 -5.11 4.53 -0.56
N ARG A 96 -5.81 4.81 -1.66
CA ARG A 96 -6.37 6.14 -1.91
C ARG A 96 -7.44 6.51 -0.89
N ASP A 97 -8.33 5.58 -0.57
CA ASP A 97 -9.42 5.81 0.37
C ASP A 97 -8.88 5.97 1.81
N GLY A 98 -7.90 5.16 2.21
CA GLY A 98 -7.22 5.29 3.50
C GLY A 98 -6.51 6.64 3.65
N ILE A 99 -5.74 7.06 2.64
CA ILE A 99 -5.07 8.37 2.66
C ILE A 99 -6.08 9.51 2.69
N ALA A 100 -7.14 9.46 1.89
CA ALA A 100 -8.18 10.48 1.86
C ALA A 100 -8.98 10.57 3.17
N THR A 101 -9.08 9.47 3.91
CA THR A 101 -9.75 9.41 5.21
C THR A 101 -8.82 9.89 6.34
N ALA A 102 -7.51 9.66 6.20
CA ALA A 102 -6.51 10.09 7.17
C ALA A 102 -6.10 11.58 7.03
N SER A 103 -6.32 12.19 5.86
CA SER A 103 -5.93 13.58 5.52
C SER A 103 -6.81 14.67 6.13
#